data_AF-A0A3D4N5Q6-F1
#
_entry.id   AF-A0A3D4N5Q6-F1
#
_cell.length_a   1.000
_cell.length_b   1.000
_cell.length_c   1.000
_cell.angle_alpha   90.00
_cell.angle_beta   90.00
_cell.angle_gamma   90.00
#
_symmetry.space_group_name_H-M   'P 1'
#
loop_
_entity.id
_entity.type
_entity.pdbx_description
1 polymer ?
#
loop_
_entity_poly.entity_id
_entity_poly.type
_entity_poly.pdbx_seq_one_letter_code
_entity_poly.pdbx_strand_id
1 'polypeptide(L)'
;MKRLLITIMVLCFAVSAVSAGLISFGFGAHALNTLPYNNDDPELGTAEDWQFGGEMRLGVLFAEGSVSGVYDASNDMITGLFTVGTSLSLFDLLHLGVGVGPAFAVTMADGEVDWAYMDGSGSAYPASDIGGVFDNGLIHYRAHGDMKLGRLSFGLTLQVPSDGYTMADNDVLELMPDWDNAKMGTSLLFWLF
;
A
#
# COMPACT_ATOMS: atom_id res chain seq x y z
N MET A 1 30.06 12.31 -4.11
CA MET A 1 28.86 11.46 -3.93
C MET A 1 27.63 12.25 -3.49
N LYS A 2 27.66 13.00 -2.36
CA LYS A 2 26.51 13.82 -1.91
C LYS A 2 25.92 14.76 -2.98
N ARG A 3 26.76 15.48 -3.72
CA ARG A 3 26.32 16.40 -4.79
C ARG A 3 25.65 15.66 -5.97
N LEU A 4 26.19 14.50 -6.37
CA LEU A 4 25.59 13.66 -7.42
C LEU A 4 24.21 13.15 -6.98
N LEU A 5 24.11 12.67 -5.73
CA LEU A 5 22.86 12.14 -5.18
C LEU A 5 21.79 13.23 -5.03
N ILE A 6 22.18 14.42 -4.60
CA ILE A 6 21.31 15.61 -4.58
C ILE A 6 20.87 15.98 -5.99
N THR A 7 21.79 15.99 -6.97
CA THR A 7 21.44 16.27 -8.37
C THR A 7 20.47 15.22 -8.93
N ILE A 8 20.68 13.94 -8.63
CA ILE A 8 19.76 12.87 -9.03
C ILE A 8 18.39 13.05 -8.38
N MET A 9 18.33 13.31 -7.06
CA MET A 9 17.07 13.62 -6.37
C MET A 9 16.35 14.81 -7.01
N VAL A 10 17.06 15.92 -7.24
CA VAL A 10 16.47 17.12 -7.86
C VAL A 10 15.98 16.82 -9.28
N LEU A 11 16.71 16.02 -10.05
CA LEU A 11 16.28 15.62 -11.39
C LEU A 11 15.03 14.72 -11.34
N CYS A 12 14.99 13.76 -10.41
CA CYS A 12 13.84 12.90 -10.18
C CYS A 12 12.62 13.71 -9.75
N PHE A 13 12.77 14.67 -8.83
CA PHE A 13 11.68 15.56 -8.42
C PHE A 13 11.23 16.49 -9.55
N ALA A 14 12.16 17.03 -10.33
CA ALA A 14 11.81 17.90 -11.46
C ALA A 14 11.06 17.14 -12.55
N VAL A 15 11.50 15.94 -12.90
CA VAL A 15 10.80 15.07 -13.86
C VAL A 15 9.43 14.67 -13.32
N SER A 16 9.33 14.34 -12.04
CA SER A 16 8.06 14.02 -11.38
C SER A 16 7.09 15.20 -11.39
N ALA A 17 7.59 16.41 -11.10
CA ALA A 17 6.77 17.63 -11.08
C ALA A 17 6.28 18.05 -12.47
N VAL A 18 7.07 17.82 -13.53
CA VAL A 18 6.70 18.18 -14.90
C VAL A 18 5.78 17.13 -15.55
N SER A 19 5.84 15.88 -15.08
CA SER A 19 5.13 14.74 -15.69
C SER A 19 3.85 14.34 -14.95
N ALA A 20 3.62 14.85 -13.73
CA ALA A 20 2.40 14.58 -12.97
C ALA A 20 1.27 15.57 -13.31
N GLY A 21 0.04 15.05 -13.46
CA GLY A 21 -1.16 15.88 -13.37
C GLY A 21 -1.23 16.54 -11.99
N LEU A 22 -1.76 17.77 -11.90
CA LEU A 22 -1.83 18.52 -10.65
C LEU A 22 -2.55 17.73 -9.53
N ILE A 23 -3.60 17.02 -9.92
CA ILE A 23 -4.40 16.15 -9.07
C ILE A 23 -4.71 14.89 -9.88
N SER A 24 -4.60 13.72 -9.27
CA SER A 24 -5.07 12.46 -9.83
C SER A 24 -5.92 11.71 -8.81
N PHE A 25 -6.98 11.03 -9.27
CA PHE A 25 -7.78 10.16 -8.41
C PHE A 25 -8.15 8.88 -9.12
N GLY A 26 -7.70 7.75 -8.57
CA GLY A 26 -7.96 6.41 -9.07
C GLY A 26 -8.73 5.60 -8.05
N PHE A 27 -9.69 4.79 -8.48
CA PHE A 27 -10.35 3.80 -7.65
C PHE A 27 -10.65 2.54 -8.44
N GLY A 28 -10.71 1.39 -7.77
CA GLY A 28 -11.07 0.15 -8.44
C GLY A 28 -10.84 -1.09 -7.60
N ALA A 29 -10.57 -2.20 -8.29
CA ALA A 29 -10.40 -3.50 -7.68
C ALA A 29 -8.95 -3.71 -7.26
N HIS A 30 -8.77 -4.41 -6.14
CA HIS A 30 -7.48 -4.83 -5.61
C HIS A 30 -7.53 -6.31 -5.28
N ALA A 31 -6.44 -7.01 -5.54
CA ALA A 31 -6.25 -8.39 -5.12
C ALA A 31 -4.88 -8.54 -4.47
N LEU A 32 -4.81 -9.25 -3.36
CA LEU A 32 -3.59 -9.47 -2.60
C LEU A 32 -3.37 -10.96 -2.40
N ASN A 33 -2.16 -11.42 -2.66
CA ASN A 33 -1.74 -12.78 -2.34
C ASN A 33 -1.42 -12.88 -0.85
N THR A 34 -1.98 -13.87 -0.17
CA THR A 34 -1.79 -14.09 1.26
C THR A 34 -0.45 -14.75 1.57
N LEU A 35 0.14 -15.46 0.60
CA LEU A 35 1.45 -16.09 0.72
C LEU A 35 2.56 -15.04 0.65
N PRO A 36 3.58 -15.15 1.52
CA PRO A 36 4.78 -14.35 1.37
C PRO A 36 5.47 -14.61 0.03
N TYR A 37 6.02 -13.54 -0.55
CA TYR A 37 6.77 -13.57 -1.79
C TYR A 37 8.13 -14.20 -1.55
N ASN A 38 8.34 -15.38 -2.13
CA ASN A 38 9.64 -16.05 -2.10
C ASN A 38 10.44 -15.72 -3.37
N ASN A 39 11.63 -15.13 -3.20
CA ASN A 39 12.54 -14.79 -4.31
C ASN A 39 13.15 -16.04 -4.98
N ASP A 40 13.31 -17.13 -4.24
CA ASP A 40 13.98 -18.35 -4.72
C ASP A 40 13.03 -19.26 -5.51
N ASP A 41 11.73 -19.20 -5.21
CA ASP A 41 10.67 -19.88 -5.96
C ASP A 41 9.42 -18.99 -6.01
N PRO A 42 9.25 -18.17 -7.07
CA PRO A 42 8.14 -17.22 -7.17
C PRO A 42 6.85 -17.94 -7.56
N GLU A 43 6.35 -18.81 -6.68
CA GLU A 43 5.02 -19.38 -6.79
C GLU A 43 3.99 -18.30 -6.42
N LEU A 44 3.15 -17.92 -7.38
CA LEU A 44 2.04 -16.98 -7.17
C LEU A 44 0.83 -17.61 -6.46
N GLY A 45 1.04 -18.78 -5.84
CA GLY A 45 -0.01 -19.60 -5.24
C GLY A 45 -1.05 -20.09 -6.25
N THR A 46 -2.14 -20.60 -5.71
CA THR A 46 -3.38 -20.94 -6.42
C THR A 46 -4.39 -19.79 -6.31
N ALA A 47 -5.54 -19.89 -6.99
CA ALA A 47 -6.58 -18.86 -6.91
C ALA A 47 -7.15 -18.68 -5.48
N GLU A 48 -7.01 -19.68 -4.61
CA GLU A 48 -7.49 -19.64 -3.21
C GLU A 48 -6.57 -18.80 -2.31
N ASP A 49 -5.32 -18.58 -2.72
CA ASP A 49 -4.34 -17.76 -2.00
C ASP A 49 -4.52 -16.25 -2.28
N TRP A 50 -5.54 -15.89 -3.06
CA TRP A 50 -5.83 -14.50 -3.41
C TRP A 50 -7.09 -14.00 -2.72
N GLN A 51 -6.93 -12.92 -1.96
CA GLN A 51 -8.02 -12.15 -1.39
C GLN A 51 -8.34 -10.96 -2.28
N PHE A 52 -9.62 -10.59 -2.34
CA PHE A 52 -10.13 -9.55 -3.23
C PHE A 52 -10.78 -8.42 -2.45
N GLY A 53 -10.67 -7.20 -2.98
CA GLY A 53 -11.33 -6.03 -2.43
C GLY A 53 -11.13 -4.82 -3.31
N GLY A 54 -10.90 -3.67 -2.66
CA GLY A 54 -10.91 -2.37 -3.30
C GLY A 54 -9.65 -1.57 -3.02
N GLU A 55 -9.38 -0.62 -3.91
CA GLU A 55 -8.30 0.32 -3.76
C GLU A 55 -8.70 1.72 -4.24
N MET A 56 -8.19 2.74 -3.56
CA MET A 56 -8.27 4.14 -3.96
C MET A 56 -6.90 4.82 -3.83
N ARG A 57 -6.57 5.69 -4.78
CA ARG A 57 -5.34 6.50 -4.79
C ARG A 57 -5.69 7.95 -5.10
N LEU A 58 -5.12 8.87 -4.32
CA LEU A 58 -5.21 10.30 -4.53
C LEU A 58 -3.80 10.86 -4.67
N GLY A 59 -3.48 11.37 -5.85
CA GLY A 59 -2.24 12.08 -6.13
C GLY A 59 -2.43 13.58 -6.12
N VAL A 60 -1.46 14.30 -5.54
CA VAL A 60 -1.30 15.76 -5.67
C VAL A 60 0.16 16.02 -6.01
N LEU A 61 0.42 16.46 -7.25
CA LEU A 61 1.76 16.53 -7.82
C LEU A 61 2.47 15.16 -7.72
N PHE A 62 3.56 15.08 -6.98
CA PHE A 62 4.32 13.85 -6.74
C PHE A 62 3.92 13.15 -5.43
N ALA A 63 3.06 13.75 -4.60
CA ALA A 63 2.61 13.15 -3.36
C ALA A 63 1.40 12.26 -3.64
N GLU A 64 1.34 11.10 -2.98
CA GLU A 64 0.22 10.17 -3.14
C GLU A 64 -0.23 9.64 -1.78
N GLY A 65 -1.55 9.69 -1.54
CA GLY A 65 -2.21 8.94 -0.49
C GLY A 65 -2.97 7.78 -1.10
N SER A 66 -2.90 6.59 -0.51
CA SER A 66 -3.70 5.45 -0.96
C SER A 66 -4.29 4.66 0.19
N VAL A 67 -5.42 4.03 -0.08
CA VAL A 67 -6.05 3.03 0.78
C VAL A 67 -6.32 1.79 -0.07
N SER A 68 -5.88 0.63 0.41
CA SER A 68 -6.18 -0.67 -0.20
C SER A 68 -6.72 -1.57 0.87
N GLY A 69 -7.79 -2.31 0.57
CA GLY A 69 -8.37 -3.28 1.49
C GLY A 69 -8.84 -4.53 0.75
N VAL A 70 -8.70 -5.68 1.38
CA VAL A 70 -9.17 -6.98 0.91
C VAL A 70 -10.06 -7.62 1.95
N TYR A 71 -11.01 -8.44 1.51
CA TYR A 71 -11.87 -9.19 2.40
C TYR A 71 -11.19 -10.50 2.82
N ASP A 72 -11.01 -10.67 4.12
CA ASP A 72 -10.55 -11.90 4.75
C ASP A 72 -11.75 -12.73 5.20
N ALA A 73 -12.09 -13.72 4.37
CA ALA A 73 -13.22 -14.63 4.62
C ALA A 73 -13.01 -15.55 5.84
N SER A 74 -11.77 -15.80 6.27
CA SER A 74 -11.49 -16.68 7.40
C SER A 74 -11.84 -16.02 8.73
N ASN A 75 -11.71 -14.70 8.81
CA ASN A 75 -11.93 -13.92 10.02
C ASN A 75 -13.11 -12.93 9.91
N ASP A 76 -13.87 -12.97 8.81
CA ASP A 76 -15.02 -12.09 8.52
C ASP A 76 -14.69 -10.60 8.72
N MET A 77 -13.59 -10.17 8.12
CA MET A 77 -13.06 -8.81 8.27
C MET A 77 -12.51 -8.25 6.97
N ILE A 78 -12.40 -6.93 6.88
CA ILE A 78 -11.65 -6.24 5.83
C ILE A 78 -10.28 -5.88 6.40
N THR A 79 -9.20 -6.36 5.81
CA THR A 79 -7.83 -5.98 6.16
C THR A 79 -7.25 -5.10 5.09
N GLY A 80 -6.35 -4.18 5.45
CA GLY A 80 -5.84 -3.24 4.48
C GLY A 80 -4.69 -2.38 4.96
N LEU A 81 -4.27 -1.46 4.11
CA LEU A 81 -3.22 -0.48 4.37
C LEU A 81 -3.71 0.92 4.06
N PHE A 82 -3.42 1.87 4.96
CA PHE A 82 -3.34 3.28 4.62
C PHE A 82 -1.89 3.60 4.30
N THR A 83 -1.63 4.32 3.20
CA THR A 83 -0.26 4.73 2.86
C THR A 83 -0.21 6.17 2.39
N VAL A 84 0.89 6.83 2.70
CA VAL A 84 1.28 8.12 2.14
C VAL A 84 2.68 7.98 1.59
N GLY A 85 2.93 8.60 0.44
CA GLY A 85 4.19 8.43 -0.26
C GLY A 85 4.35 9.35 -1.44
N THR A 86 5.16 8.90 -2.38
CA THR A 86 5.44 9.63 -3.61
C THR A 86 5.19 8.76 -4.83
N SER A 87 4.66 9.36 -5.89
CA SER A 87 4.50 8.72 -7.18
C SER A 87 4.98 9.57 -8.35
N LEU A 88 5.25 8.89 -9.46
CA LEU A 88 5.75 9.43 -10.71
C LEU A 88 4.95 8.79 -11.85
N SER A 89 4.42 9.62 -12.73
CA SER A 89 3.84 9.16 -14.00
C SER A 89 4.83 9.42 -15.12
N LEU A 90 5.20 8.41 -15.90
CA LEU A 90 6.08 8.50 -17.06
C LEU A 90 5.26 8.34 -18.34
N PHE A 91 5.30 9.35 -19.20
CA PHE A 91 4.67 9.36 -20.52
C PHE A 91 3.16 9.05 -20.52
N ASP A 92 2.47 9.33 -19.40
CA ASP A 92 1.06 8.96 -19.17
C ASP A 92 0.76 7.46 -19.36
N LEU A 93 1.80 6.62 -19.37
CA LEU A 93 1.72 5.19 -19.63
C LEU A 93 2.11 4.38 -18.40
N LEU A 94 3.16 4.79 -17.69
CA LEU A 94 3.66 4.06 -16.53
C LEU A 94 3.50 4.93 -15.29
N HIS A 95 2.79 4.44 -14.29
CA HIS A 95 2.63 5.10 -13.00
C HIS A 95 3.34 4.27 -11.94
N LEU A 96 4.32 4.86 -11.26
CA LEU A 96 5.11 4.18 -10.24
C LEU A 96 4.96 4.93 -8.92
N GLY A 97 4.77 4.22 -7.81
CA GLY A 97 4.68 4.84 -6.51
C GLY A 97 5.34 4.00 -5.42
N VAL A 98 5.82 4.71 -4.40
CA VAL A 98 6.29 4.13 -3.14
C VAL A 98 5.65 4.89 -1.99
N GLY A 99 5.22 4.19 -0.94
CA GLY A 99 4.57 4.77 0.22
C GLY A 99 4.77 3.93 1.47
N VAL A 100 4.38 4.50 2.59
CA VAL A 100 4.46 3.87 3.91
C VAL A 100 3.20 4.18 4.70
N GLY A 101 2.78 3.27 5.55
CA GLY A 101 1.75 3.54 6.53
C GLY A 101 1.20 2.29 7.22
N PRO A 102 0.26 2.47 8.15
CA PRO A 102 -0.20 1.42 9.05
C PRO A 102 -1.15 0.44 8.37
N ALA A 103 -1.06 -0.80 8.82
CA ALA A 103 -2.05 -1.82 8.57
C ALA A 103 -3.28 -1.67 9.46
N PHE A 104 -4.46 -1.88 8.86
CA PHE A 104 -5.74 -1.81 9.53
C PHE A 104 -6.56 -3.07 9.28
N ALA A 105 -7.50 -3.31 10.19
CA ALA A 105 -8.60 -4.23 9.99
C ALA A 105 -9.92 -3.53 10.37
N VAL A 106 -11.01 -3.97 9.74
CA VAL A 106 -12.36 -3.50 10.04
C VAL A 106 -13.27 -4.72 10.11
N THR A 107 -13.98 -4.87 11.22
CA THR A 107 -15.03 -5.87 11.38
C THR A 107 -16.39 -5.21 11.28
N MET A 108 -17.34 -5.92 10.67
CA MET A 108 -18.74 -5.48 10.56
C MET A 108 -19.61 -6.41 11.42
N ALA A 109 -19.80 -6.06 12.68
CA ALA A 109 -20.68 -6.80 13.59
C ALA A 109 -21.93 -5.97 13.88
N ASP A 110 -23.12 -6.59 13.78
CA ASP A 110 -24.40 -6.00 14.17
C ASP A 110 -24.75 -4.61 13.55
N GLY A 111 -24.16 -4.29 12.39
CA GLY A 111 -24.37 -3.02 11.70
C GLY A 111 -23.48 -1.88 12.20
N GLU A 112 -22.55 -2.15 13.12
CA GLU A 112 -21.50 -1.25 13.57
C GLU A 112 -20.18 -1.56 12.85
N VAL A 113 -19.38 -0.53 12.63
CA VAL A 113 -18.05 -0.62 12.01
C VAL A 113 -17.02 -0.48 13.11
N ASP A 114 -16.38 -1.58 13.46
CA ASP A 114 -15.35 -1.62 14.49
C ASP A 114 -13.97 -1.56 13.85
N TRP A 115 -13.18 -0.59 14.29
CA TRP A 115 -11.79 -0.43 13.85
C TRP A 115 -10.89 -1.38 14.62
N ALA A 116 -9.91 -1.93 13.92
CA ALA A 116 -8.86 -2.74 14.48
C ALA A 116 -7.52 -2.42 13.82
N TYR A 117 -6.44 -2.67 14.53
CA TYR A 117 -5.08 -2.60 14.00
C TYR A 117 -4.51 -4.01 13.84
N MET A 118 -3.60 -4.20 12.89
CA MET A 118 -2.88 -5.46 12.72
C MET A 118 -1.49 -5.36 13.32
N ASP A 119 -1.06 -6.40 14.02
CA ASP A 119 0.30 -6.51 14.55
C ASP A 119 1.24 -7.27 13.59
N GLY A 120 2.51 -7.43 13.99
CA GLY A 120 3.53 -8.20 13.27
C GLY A 120 3.20 -9.69 13.03
N SER A 121 2.28 -10.25 13.82
CA SER A 121 1.82 -11.64 13.67
C SER A 121 0.66 -11.79 12.68
N GLY A 122 0.12 -10.68 12.18
CA GLY A 122 -1.08 -10.64 11.36
C GLY A 122 -2.37 -10.77 12.16
N SER A 123 -2.31 -10.61 13.49
CA SER A 123 -3.48 -10.65 14.37
C SER A 123 -4.14 -9.28 14.43
N ALA A 124 -5.47 -9.25 14.42
CA ALA A 124 -6.26 -8.02 14.53
C ALA A 124 -6.63 -7.74 15.99
N TYR A 125 -6.42 -6.50 16.44
CA TYR A 125 -6.76 -6.04 17.79
C TYR A 125 -7.69 -4.83 17.73
N PRO A 126 -8.75 -4.76 18.57
CA PRO A 126 -9.69 -3.65 18.55
C PRO A 126 -9.02 -2.30 18.83
N ALA A 127 -9.45 -1.26 18.10
CA ALA A 127 -9.07 0.12 18.29
C ALA A 127 -10.33 0.97 18.57
N SER A 128 -10.22 1.97 19.44
CA SER A 128 -11.34 2.87 19.76
C SER A 128 -11.76 3.75 18.58
N ASP A 129 -10.82 4.04 17.69
CA ASP A 129 -10.97 4.93 16.55
C ASP A 129 -9.82 4.72 15.56
N ILE A 130 -9.90 5.42 14.43
CA ILE A 130 -8.86 5.37 13.39
C ILE A 130 -7.50 5.87 13.89
N GLY A 131 -7.45 6.81 14.85
CA GLY A 131 -6.20 7.27 15.46
C GLY A 131 -5.48 6.14 16.19
N GLY A 132 -6.22 5.33 16.96
CA GLY A 132 -5.69 4.11 17.57
C GLY A 132 -5.12 3.12 16.55
N VAL A 133 -5.69 3.05 15.34
CA VAL A 133 -5.15 2.26 14.23
C VAL A 133 -3.84 2.85 13.70
N PHE A 134 -3.76 4.17 13.54
CA PHE A 134 -2.53 4.83 13.09
C PHE A 134 -1.38 4.69 14.11
N ASP A 135 -1.69 4.73 15.40
CA ASP A 135 -0.68 4.65 16.44
C ASP A 135 -0.14 3.21 16.62
N ASN A 136 -1.03 2.21 16.60
CA ASN A 136 -0.69 0.82 16.96
C ASN A 136 -0.57 -0.13 15.78
N GLY A 137 -1.04 0.24 14.58
CA GLY A 137 -0.92 -0.60 13.40
C GLY A 137 0.53 -0.77 12.97
N LEU A 138 0.91 -2.02 12.66
CA LEU A 138 2.21 -2.31 12.08
C LEU A 138 2.43 -1.46 10.83
N ILE A 139 3.59 -0.83 10.73
CA ILE A 139 3.94 -0.05 9.55
C ILE A 139 4.35 -0.98 8.41
N HIS A 140 3.78 -0.75 7.23
CA HIS A 140 4.14 -1.40 5.99
C HIS A 140 4.69 -0.39 4.99
N TYR A 141 5.67 -0.85 4.22
CA TYR A 141 6.13 -0.23 2.98
C TYR A 141 5.32 -0.77 1.81
N ARG A 142 4.99 0.10 0.87
CA ARG A 142 4.26 -0.27 -0.33
C ARG A 142 4.95 0.29 -1.55
N ALA A 143 5.19 -0.55 -2.54
CA ALA A 143 5.57 -0.13 -3.88
C ALA A 143 4.49 -0.57 -4.88
N HIS A 144 4.23 0.24 -5.89
CA HIS A 144 3.33 -0.14 -6.98
C HIS A 144 3.85 0.35 -8.34
N GLY A 145 3.42 -0.34 -9.37
CA GLY A 145 3.66 0.04 -10.75
C GLY A 145 2.49 -0.35 -11.64
N ASP A 146 1.85 0.65 -12.25
CA ASP A 146 0.70 0.49 -13.14
C ASP A 146 1.01 0.89 -14.58
N MET A 147 0.49 0.08 -15.50
CA MET A 147 0.35 0.45 -16.89
C MET A 147 -1.00 1.11 -17.11
N LYS A 148 -0.98 2.39 -17.50
CA LYS A 148 -2.14 3.21 -17.85
C LYS A 148 -2.50 3.04 -19.33
N LEU A 149 -3.78 2.77 -19.59
CA LEU A 149 -4.42 2.67 -20.89
C LEU A 149 -5.60 3.64 -20.91
N GLY A 150 -5.30 4.91 -21.17
CA GLY A 150 -6.27 6.00 -21.01
C GLY A 150 -6.64 6.17 -19.54
N ARG A 151 -7.94 6.02 -19.22
CA ARG A 151 -8.44 6.14 -17.84
C ARG A 151 -8.38 4.84 -17.03
N LEU A 152 -7.99 3.74 -17.64
CA LEU A 152 -7.85 2.47 -16.92
C LEU A 152 -6.37 2.21 -16.65
N SER A 153 -6.04 1.61 -15.52
CA SER A 153 -4.70 1.09 -15.28
C SER A 153 -4.74 -0.30 -14.68
N PHE A 154 -3.79 -1.12 -15.10
CA PHE A 154 -3.50 -2.40 -14.48
C PHE A 154 -2.12 -2.33 -13.85
N GLY A 155 -2.00 -2.71 -12.58
CA GLY A 155 -0.74 -2.61 -11.86
C GLY A 155 -0.45 -3.73 -10.90
N LEU A 156 0.83 -3.84 -10.57
CA LEU A 156 1.36 -4.72 -9.55
C LEU A 156 1.67 -3.91 -8.30
N THR A 157 1.49 -4.53 -7.13
CA THR A 157 1.83 -3.96 -5.83
C THR A 157 2.72 -4.94 -5.09
N LEU A 158 3.69 -4.41 -4.35
CA LEU A 158 4.46 -5.13 -3.34
C LEU A 158 4.25 -4.43 -2.00
N GLN A 159 3.83 -5.19 -0.99
CA GLN A 159 3.66 -4.72 0.38
C GLN A 159 4.68 -5.44 1.25
N VAL A 160 5.45 -4.69 2.05
CA VAL A 160 6.50 -5.25 2.90
C VAL A 160 6.27 -4.74 4.32
N PRO A 161 5.95 -5.60 5.30
CA PRO A 161 5.86 -5.17 6.69
C PRO A 161 7.23 -4.68 7.20
N SER A 162 7.20 -3.90 8.27
CA SER A 162 8.39 -3.68 9.09
C SER A 162 8.57 -4.84 10.09
N ASP A 163 9.76 -4.98 10.67
CA ASP A 163 10.08 -6.05 11.65
C ASP A 163 9.22 -6.01 12.93
N GLY A 164 8.49 -4.92 13.16
CA GLY A 164 7.64 -4.73 14.35
C GLY A 164 7.17 -3.30 14.59
N TYR A 165 7.69 -2.33 13.83
CA TYR A 165 7.50 -0.91 14.14
C TYR A 165 6.03 -0.48 14.14
N THR A 166 5.64 0.15 15.26
CA THR A 166 4.40 0.92 15.43
C THR A 166 4.75 2.35 15.84
N MET A 167 3.85 3.31 15.56
CA MET A 167 4.12 4.70 15.98
C MET A 167 4.07 4.88 17.50
N ALA A 168 3.30 4.04 18.20
CA ALA A 168 3.16 4.05 19.64
C ALA A 168 4.44 3.60 20.37
N ASP A 169 5.09 2.54 19.89
CA ASP A 169 6.32 2.01 20.51
C ASP A 169 7.57 2.79 20.07
N ASN A 170 7.61 3.20 18.79
CA ASN A 170 8.65 4.06 18.23
C ASN A 170 10.08 3.49 18.38
N ASP A 171 10.25 2.16 18.37
CA ASP A 171 11.56 1.54 18.29
C ASP A 171 12.07 1.52 16.84
N VAL A 172 12.90 2.51 16.50
CA VAL A 172 13.46 2.70 15.15
C VAL A 172 14.22 1.46 14.64
N LEU A 173 14.72 0.57 15.50
CA LEU A 173 15.36 -0.67 15.05
C LEU A 173 14.37 -1.61 14.35
N GLU A 174 13.11 -1.60 14.78
CA GLU A 174 12.03 -2.42 14.21
C GLU A 174 11.46 -1.83 12.92
N LEU A 175 11.95 -0.67 12.48
CA LEU A 175 11.54 -0.02 11.24
C LEU A 175 12.13 -0.73 10.00
N MET A 176 13.09 -1.64 10.20
CA MET A 176 13.68 -2.42 9.11
C MET A 176 12.60 -3.22 8.37
N PRO A 177 12.68 -3.30 7.02
CA PRO A 177 11.69 -4.03 6.23
C PRO A 177 11.89 -5.56 6.38
N ASP A 178 10.82 -6.25 6.72
CA ASP A 178 10.74 -7.70 6.78
C ASP A 178 10.36 -8.26 5.40
N TRP A 179 11.39 -8.59 4.63
CA TRP A 179 11.24 -9.13 3.27
C TRP A 179 10.71 -10.57 3.25
N ASP A 180 10.86 -11.32 4.33
CA ASP A 180 10.39 -12.71 4.42
C ASP A 180 8.86 -12.77 4.48
N ASN A 181 8.21 -11.67 4.90
CA ASN A 181 6.76 -11.51 4.94
C ASN A 181 6.21 -10.55 3.88
N ALA A 182 7.00 -10.22 2.85
CA ALA A 182 6.55 -9.39 1.74
C ALA A 182 5.38 -10.05 0.97
N LYS A 183 4.36 -9.28 0.57
CA LYS A 183 3.19 -9.79 -0.17
C LYS A 183 3.04 -9.09 -1.51
N MET A 184 2.68 -9.86 -2.54
CA MET A 184 2.38 -9.33 -3.86
C MET A 184 0.88 -9.13 -4.06
N GLY A 185 0.51 -8.07 -4.77
CA GLY A 185 -0.86 -7.77 -5.13
C GLY A 185 -0.98 -7.24 -6.55
N THR A 186 -2.22 -7.13 -7.03
CA THR A 186 -2.56 -6.52 -8.31
C THR A 186 -3.72 -5.55 -8.12
N SER A 187 -3.80 -4.57 -9.02
CA SER A 187 -4.87 -3.57 -9.00
C SER A 187 -5.36 -3.26 -10.40
N LEU A 188 -6.66 -3.02 -10.52
CA LEU A 188 -7.30 -2.49 -11.72
C LEU A 188 -8.03 -1.21 -11.33
N LEU A 189 -7.50 -0.06 -11.75
CA LEU A 189 -8.01 1.25 -11.34
C LEU A 189 -8.63 2.01 -12.50
N PHE A 190 -9.69 2.76 -12.21
CA PHE A 190 -10.24 3.79 -13.08
C PHE A 190 -9.87 5.17 -12.55
N TRP A 191 -9.28 6.00 -13.41
CA TRP A 191 -8.80 7.35 -13.11
C TRP A 191 -9.80 8.41 -13.59
N LEU A 192 -10.22 9.30 -12.69
CA LEU A 192 -11.14 10.41 -13.02
C LEU A 192 -10.44 11.60 -13.69
N PHE A 193 -9.20 11.87 -13.28
CA PHE A 193 -8.32 12.93 -13.75
C PHE A 193 -6.87 12.54 -13.49
#